data_AF-A0A0F9S4J4-F1
#
_entry.id   AF-A0A0F9S4J4-F1
#
_cell.length_a   1.000
_cell.length_b   1.000
_cell.length_c   1.000
_cell.angle_alpha   90.00
_cell.angle_beta   90.00
_cell.angle_gamma   90.00
#
_symmetry.space_group_name_H-M   'P 1'
#
loop_
_entity.id
_entity.type
_entity.pdbx_description
1 polymer ?
#
loop_
_entity_poly.entity_id
_entity_poly.type
_entity_poly.pdbx_seq_one_letter_code
_entity_poly.pdbx_strand_id
1 'polypeptide(L)'
;MDVLKLANQVRRKKAQDNKWFLYEFIEKNPNLTGYEISKRINWTNGKANHYLQKLVKDGFIHNSDEVVNGRNQKRYSGKSVKEFINWDEFYKK
;
A
#
# COMPACT_ATOMS: atom_id res chain seq x y z
N MET A 1 28.06 16.16 -11.91
CA MET A 1 26.74 15.84 -11.31
C MET A 1 26.84 16.08 -9.81
N ASP A 2 26.00 16.95 -9.28
CA ASP A 2 25.98 17.30 -7.85
C ASP A 2 25.58 16.07 -7.00
N VAL A 3 26.43 15.69 -6.05
CA VAL A 3 26.29 14.49 -5.20
C VAL A 3 24.93 14.48 -4.50
N LEU A 4 24.40 15.66 -4.14
CA LEU A 4 23.10 15.81 -3.50
C LEU A 4 21.95 15.41 -4.44
N LYS A 5 22.03 15.80 -5.72
CA LYS A 5 21.03 15.44 -6.73
C LYS A 5 20.98 13.94 -6.93
N LEU A 6 22.15 13.29 -7.04
CA LEU A 6 22.25 11.85 -7.17
C LEU A 6 21.68 11.13 -5.94
N ALA A 7 22.05 11.55 -4.73
CA ALA A 7 21.53 10.98 -3.49
C ALA A 7 20.00 11.10 -3.40
N ASN A 8 19.43 12.22 -3.81
CA ASN A 8 17.98 12.42 -3.84
C ASN A 8 17.28 11.52 -4.86
N GLN A 9 17.88 11.31 -6.03
CA GLN A 9 17.34 10.39 -7.04
C GLN A 9 17.31 8.95 -6.51
N VAL A 10 18.38 8.49 -5.86
CA VAL A 10 18.44 7.16 -5.24
C VAL A 10 17.37 6.99 -4.16
N ARG A 11 17.18 8.01 -3.30
CA ARG A 11 16.14 7.99 -2.26
C ARG A 11 14.73 7.90 -2.86
N ARG A 12 14.44 8.66 -3.93
CA ARG A 12 13.14 8.62 -4.62
C ARG A 12 12.87 7.27 -5.25
N LYS A 13 13.86 6.69 -5.95
CA LYS A 13 13.74 5.36 -6.55
C LYS A 13 13.44 4.32 -5.46
N LYS A 14 14.23 4.29 -4.38
CA LYS A 14 14.02 3.38 -3.25
C LYS A 14 12.64 3.55 -2.61
N ALA A 15 12.12 4.78 -2.52
CA ALA A 15 10.78 5.01 -2.01
C ALA A 15 9.69 4.43 -2.93
N GLN A 16 9.87 4.56 -4.24
CA GLN A 16 8.97 3.95 -5.23
C GLN A 16 9.02 2.42 -5.17
N ASP A 17 10.23 1.85 -5.13
CA ASP A 17 10.44 0.40 -5.05
C ASP A 17 9.79 -0.18 -3.79
N ASN A 18 9.94 0.49 -2.63
CA ASN A 18 9.25 0.08 -1.40
C ASN A 18 7.72 0.13 -1.56
N LYS A 19 7.19 1.19 -2.16
CA LYS A 19 5.74 1.35 -2.36
C LYS A 19 5.19 0.20 -3.21
N TRP A 20 5.83 -0.11 -4.33
CA TRP A 20 5.39 -1.18 -5.23
C TRP A 20 5.57 -2.57 -4.64
N PHE A 21 6.69 -2.82 -3.96
CA PHE A 21 6.89 -4.07 -3.23
C PHE A 21 5.75 -4.32 -2.22
N LEU A 22 5.36 -3.30 -1.47
CA LEU A 22 4.27 -3.43 -0.51
C LEU A 22 2.91 -3.67 -1.19
N TYR A 23 2.64 -3.00 -2.31
CA TYR A 23 1.43 -3.22 -3.10
C TYR A 23 1.34 -4.69 -3.55
N GLU A 24 2.37 -5.21 -4.20
CA GLU A 24 2.41 -6.60 -4.67
C GLU A 24 2.29 -7.60 -3.51
N PHE A 25 2.91 -7.29 -2.37
CA PHE A 25 2.82 -8.13 -1.18
C PHE A 25 1.36 -8.24 -0.69
N ILE A 26 0.64 -7.11 -0.62
CA ILE A 26 -0.76 -7.06 -0.17
C ILE A 26 -1.68 -7.78 -1.16
N GLU A 27 -1.42 -7.63 -2.45
CA GLU A 27 -2.19 -8.29 -3.51
C GLU A 27 -2.09 -9.81 -3.39
N LYS A 28 -0.89 -10.33 -3.10
CA LYS A 28 -0.66 -11.76 -2.86
C LYS A 28 -1.09 -12.25 -1.47
N ASN A 29 -1.25 -11.33 -0.51
CA ASN A 29 -1.56 -11.64 0.90
C ASN A 29 -2.63 -10.70 1.45
N PRO A 30 -3.90 -10.83 0.99
CA PRO A 30 -4.96 -9.93 1.40
C PRO A 30 -5.38 -10.15 2.86
N ASN A 31 -6.13 -9.18 3.40
CA ASN A 31 -6.76 -9.21 4.72
C ASN A 31 -5.78 -9.27 5.89
N LEU A 32 -4.61 -8.66 5.75
CA LEU A 32 -3.63 -8.55 6.82
C LEU A 32 -3.68 -7.18 7.49
N THR A 33 -3.40 -7.14 8.79
CA THR A 33 -3.17 -5.90 9.53
C THR A 33 -1.81 -5.29 9.21
N GLY A 34 -1.65 -3.99 9.44
CA GLY A 34 -0.35 -3.32 9.27
C GLY A 34 0.77 -3.95 10.11
N TYR A 35 0.43 -4.48 11.29
CA TYR A 35 1.36 -5.21 12.14
C TYR A 35 1.81 -6.54 11.51
N GLU A 36 0.86 -7.39 11.08
CA GLU A 36 1.17 -8.67 10.43
C GLU A 36 2.01 -8.47 9.17
N ILE A 37 1.65 -7.48 8.34
CA ILE A 37 2.40 -7.11 7.15
C ILE A 37 3.84 -6.73 7.54
N SER A 38 4.01 -5.82 8.50
CA SER A 38 5.34 -5.36 8.92
C SER A 38 6.25 -6.51 9.38
N LYS A 39 5.68 -7.49 10.08
CA LYS A 39 6.42 -8.67 10.55
C LYS A 39 6.82 -9.59 9.41
N ARG A 40 5.90 -9.85 8.46
CA ARG A 40 6.17 -10.73 7.32
C ARG A 40 7.22 -10.18 6.35
N ILE A 41 7.26 -8.86 6.15
CA ILE A 41 8.23 -8.21 5.26
C ILE A 41 9.47 -7.64 5.98
N ASN A 42 9.58 -7.91 7.29
CA ASN A 42 10.65 -7.44 8.16
C ASN A 42 10.89 -5.91 8.10
N TRP A 43 9.80 -5.14 8.16
CA TRP A 43 9.85 -3.68 8.23
C TRP A 43 9.45 -3.18 9.63
N THR A 44 9.90 -1.98 9.97
CA THR A 44 9.35 -1.29 11.15
C THR A 44 7.87 -0.96 10.91
N ASN A 45 7.07 -0.98 11.98
CA ASN A 45 5.65 -0.62 11.93
C ASN A 45 5.45 0.77 11.29
N GLY A 46 6.31 1.75 11.62
CA GLY A 46 6.26 3.09 11.05
C GLY A 46 6.50 3.11 9.54
N LYS A 47 7.49 2.36 9.04
CA LYS A 47 7.75 2.25 7.60
C LYS A 47 6.57 1.61 6.88
N ALA A 48 6.06 0.49 7.39
CA ALA A 48 4.91 -0.19 6.81
C ALA A 48 3.68 0.73 6.76
N ASN A 49 3.32 1.34 7.89
CA ASN A 49 2.17 2.26 7.99
C ASN A 49 2.31 3.46 7.05
N HIS A 50 3.50 4.03 6.89
CA HIS A 50 3.73 5.13 5.95
C HIS A 50 3.35 4.76 4.50
N TYR A 51 3.79 3.59 4.03
CA TYR A 51 3.49 3.16 2.66
C TYR A 51 2.07 2.62 2.51
N LEU A 52 1.51 1.96 3.54
CA LEU A 52 0.09 1.56 3.56
C LEU A 52 -0.82 2.78 3.38
N GLN A 53 -0.60 3.83 4.16
CA GLN A 53 -1.37 5.07 4.05
C GLN A 53 -1.22 5.73 2.68
N LYS A 54 -0.02 5.73 2.09
CA LYS A 54 0.18 6.19 0.71
C LYS A 54 -0.60 5.37 -0.30
N LEU A 55 -0.54 4.04 -0.22
CA LEU A 55 -1.25 3.17 -1.15
C LEU A 55 -2.77 3.31 -1.04
N VAL A 56 -3.30 3.47 0.17
CA VAL A 56 -4.73 3.78 0.40
C VAL A 56 -5.08 5.14 -0.20
N LYS A 57 -4.30 6.18 0.12
CA LYS A 57 -4.53 7.54 -0.38
C LYS A 57 -4.50 7.61 -1.90
N ASP A 58 -3.55 6.91 -2.51
CA ASP A 58 -3.37 6.87 -3.97
C ASP A 58 -4.35 5.89 -4.64
N GLY A 59 -5.21 5.23 -3.85
CA GLY A 59 -6.28 4.38 -4.35
C GLY A 59 -5.84 3.04 -4.92
N PHE A 60 -4.63 2.55 -4.61
CA PHE A 60 -4.12 1.25 -5.08
C PHE A 60 -4.63 0.07 -4.24
N ILE A 61 -4.90 0.31 -2.97
CA ILE A 61 -5.42 -0.70 -2.04
C ILE A 61 -6.61 -0.12 -1.29
N HIS A 62 -7.36 -0.99 -0.63
CA HIS A 62 -8.42 -0.63 0.30
C HIS A 62 -8.11 -1.18 1.69
N ASN A 63 -8.77 -0.58 2.68
CA ASN A 63 -8.71 -1.02 4.05
C ASN A 63 -10.12 -1.18 4.61
N SER A 64 -10.31 -2.16 5.49
CA SER A 64 -11.53 -2.38 6.26
C SER A 64 -11.19 -2.37 7.75
N ASP A 65 -12.18 -2.05 8.57
CA ASP A 65 -12.09 -2.20 10.01
C ASP A 65 -12.86 -3.46 10.42
N GLU A 66 -12.22 -4.31 11.22
CA GLU A 66 -12.81 -5.54 11.76
C GLU A 66 -12.65 -5.54 13.29
N VAL A 67 -13.71 -5.88 14.02
CA VAL A 67 -13.64 -6.01 15.49
C VAL A 67 -13.16 -7.41 15.83
N VAL A 68 -11.95 -7.51 16.37
CA VAL A 68 -11.38 -8.78 16.84
C VAL A 68 -11.05 -8.63 18.32
N ASN A 69 -11.62 -9.49 19.16
CA ASN A 69 -11.46 -9.46 20.62
C ASN A 69 -11.80 -8.07 21.23
N GLY A 70 -12.87 -7.44 20.74
CA GLY A 70 -13.32 -6.13 21.20
C GLY A 70 -12.43 -4.95 20.77
N ARG A 71 -11.44 -5.17 19.90
CA ARG A 71 -10.57 -4.11 19.36
C ARG A 71 -10.77 -3.98 17.86
N ASN A 72 -10.89 -2.74 17.38
CA ASN A 72 -10.86 -2.46 15.95
C ASN A 72 -9.48 -2.74 15.38
N GLN A 73 -9.43 -3.59 14.37
CA GLN A 73 -8.26 -3.92 13.59
C GLN A 73 -8.46 -3.46 12.15
N LYS A 74 -7.54 -2.62 11.67
CA LYS A 74 -7.52 -2.20 10.28
C LYS A 74 -6.79 -3.24 9.44
N ARG A 75 -7.48 -3.82 8.46
CA ARG A 75 -6.95 -4.81 7.52
C ARG A 75 -6.85 -4.22 6.11
N TYR A 76 -5.91 -4.72 5.33
CA TYR A 76 -5.59 -4.21 3.99
C TYR A 76 -5.69 -5.33 2.95
N SER A 77 -6.17 -4.97 1.76
CA SER A 77 -6.32 -5.87 0.61
C SER A 77 -6.10 -5.10 -0.69
N GLY A 78 -5.67 -5.80 -1.75
CA GLY A 78 -5.47 -5.21 -3.08
C GLY A 78 -6.79 -5.04 -3.82
N LYS A 79 -6.93 -3.98 -4.62
CA LYS A 79 -8.12 -3.73 -5.43
C LYS A 79 -8.20 -4.64 -6.63
N SER A 80 -9.41 -5.06 -6.98
CA SER A 80 -9.69 -5.73 -8.25
C SER A 80 -9.58 -4.75 -9.42
N VAL A 81 -9.25 -5.26 -10.61
CA VAL A 81 -9.22 -4.47 -11.87
C VAL A 81 -10.52 -3.68 -12.08
N LYS A 82 -11.66 -4.27 -11.71
CA LYS A 82 -12.98 -3.65 -11.83
C LYS A 82 -13.08 -2.36 -11.03
N GLU A 83 -12.37 -2.24 -9.92
CA GLU A 83 -12.40 -1.07 -9.03
C GLU A 83 -11.47 0.06 -9.50
N PHE A 84 -10.58 -0.21 -10.45
CA PHE A 84 -9.77 0.82 -11.09
C PHE A 84 -10.47 1.50 -12.28
N ILE A 85 -11.55 0.89 -12.79
CA ILE A 85 -12.27 1.38 -13.97
C ILE A 85 -13.48 2.18 -13.51
N ASN A 86 -13.56 3.44 -13.96
CA ASN A 86 -14.82 4.18 -13.91
C ASN A 86 -15.74 3.67 -15.02
N TRP A 87 -16.60 2.72 -14.67
CA TRP A 87 -17.51 2.10 -15.64
C TRP A 87 -18.52 3.09 -16.22
N ASP A 88 -18.96 4.08 -15.45
CA ASP A 88 -19.90 5.11 -15.93
C ASP A 88 -19.27 5.98 -17.01
N GLU A 89 -17.97 6.24 -16.92
CA GLU A 89 -17.21 6.91 -17.98
C GLU A 89 -16.97 5.98 -19.17
N PHE A 90 -16.63 4.72 -18.91
CA PHE A 90 -16.38 3.72 -19.96
C PHE A 90 -17.60 3.45 -20.84
N TYR A 91 -18.81 3.44 -20.25
CA TYR A 91 -20.05 3.18 -20.96
C TYR A 91 -20.71 4.42 -21.58
N LYS A 92 -20.16 5.62 -21.38
CA LYS A 92 -20.54 6.81 -22.16
C LYS A 92 -19.93 6.71 -23.56
N LYS A 93 -20.58 5.93 -24.43
CA LYS A 93 -20.42 6.02 -25.89
C LYS A 93 -21.41 7.02 -26.48
#